data_AF-W4L309-F1
#
_entry.id   AF-W4L309-F1
#
_cell.length_a   1.000
_cell.length_b   1.000
_cell.length_c   1.000
_cell.angle_alpha   90.00
_cell.angle_beta   90.00
_cell.angle_gamma   90.00
#
_symmetry.space_group_name_H-M   'P 1'
#
loop_
_entity.id
_entity.type
_entity.pdbx_description
1 polymer ?
#
loop_
_entity_poly.entity_id
_entity_poly.type
_entity_poly.pdbx_seq_one_letter_code
_entity_poly.pdbx_strand_id
1 'polypeptide(L)'
;MLPLNFHFSVSLDLFGQERSTNAANYFTTGLKGRYHETRIDDDHGLTDASWPVHRLQENRIVCEDGPALLSLNERLRDDYIADSQRGINRWNRVLEQHGSDMRLELPHRAFHRTIGEFAGVHVSPDGRLLTEAEWHQGVGGWLPADADHAFVNTLMQPVTEPGKMASWISPPSRGINGQSLDFEYVKFG
;
A
#
# COMPACT_ATOMS: atom_id res chain seq x y z
N MET A 1 -0.16 -2.98 -13.15
CA MET A 1 -0.22 -3.70 -11.86
C MET A 1 1.14 -3.80 -11.18
N LEU A 2 2.24 -4.07 -11.89
CA LEU A 2 3.57 -4.29 -11.28
C LEU A 2 4.04 -3.17 -10.32
N PRO A 3 4.01 -1.87 -10.67
CA PRO A 3 4.47 -0.83 -9.75
C PRO A 3 3.56 -0.67 -8.53
N LEU A 4 2.25 -0.89 -8.70
CA LEU A 4 1.28 -0.86 -7.61
C LEU A 4 1.60 -1.94 -6.58
N ASN A 5 1.79 -3.19 -7.04
CA ASN A 5 2.11 -4.31 -6.16
C ASN A 5 3.40 -4.07 -5.39
N PHE A 6 4.44 -3.59 -6.07
CA PHE A 6 5.73 -3.28 -5.45
C PHE A 6 5.61 -2.19 -4.38
N HIS A 7 5.09 -1.01 -4.71
CA HIS A 7 5.05 0.11 -3.77
C HIS A 7 4.10 -0.14 -2.61
N PHE A 8 2.97 -0.81 -2.84
CA PHE A 8 2.05 -1.17 -1.78
C PHE A 8 2.69 -2.16 -0.80
N SER A 9 3.24 -3.28 -1.29
CA SER A 9 3.86 -4.30 -0.43
C SER A 9 5.04 -3.78 0.40
N VAL A 10 5.95 -3.02 -0.23
CA VAL A 10 7.08 -2.39 0.48
C VAL A 10 6.59 -1.39 1.54
N SER A 11 5.49 -0.67 1.27
CA SER A 11 4.91 0.26 2.24
C SER A 11 4.28 -0.47 3.44
N LEU A 12 3.79 -1.70 3.28
CA LEU A 12 3.25 -2.49 4.40
C LEU A 12 4.31 -2.86 5.45
N ASP A 13 5.58 -2.95 5.05
CA ASP A 13 6.69 -3.23 5.96
C ASP A 13 7.02 -2.04 6.88
N LEU A 14 6.68 -0.81 6.49
CA LEU A 14 6.90 0.40 7.31
C LEU A 14 6.12 0.40 8.63
N PHE A 15 5.06 -0.39 8.72
CA PHE A 15 4.25 -0.52 9.94
C PHE A 15 4.89 -1.46 10.98
N GLY A 16 5.97 -2.18 10.63
CA GLY A 16 6.67 -3.08 11.55
C GLY A 16 6.02 -4.45 11.69
N GLN A 17 6.38 -5.21 12.72
CA GLN A 17 5.79 -6.53 12.97
C GLN A 17 4.32 -6.39 13.40
N GLU A 18 3.50 -7.37 13.01
CA GLU A 18 2.07 -7.45 13.32
C GLU A 18 1.82 -7.42 14.84
N ARG A 19 2.70 -8.07 15.62
CA ARG A 19 2.69 -8.08 17.08
C ARG A 19 3.91 -7.36 17.64
N SER A 20 3.70 -6.35 18.48
CA SER A 20 4.79 -5.50 18.99
C SER A 20 4.54 -4.98 20.41
N THR A 21 5.43 -5.33 21.34
CA THR A 21 5.44 -4.76 22.69
C THR A 21 5.85 -3.30 22.70
N ASN A 22 6.68 -2.86 21.75
CA ASN A 22 7.03 -1.44 21.59
C ASN A 22 5.81 -0.60 21.21
N ALA A 23 4.98 -1.09 20.28
CA ALA A 23 3.76 -0.40 19.90
C ALA A 23 2.78 -0.29 21.07
N ALA A 24 2.61 -1.39 21.83
CA ALA A 24 1.83 -1.39 23.07
C ALA A 24 2.32 -0.33 24.06
N ASN A 25 3.62 -0.31 24.35
CA ASN A 25 4.23 0.65 25.26
C ASN A 25 3.99 2.10 24.81
N TYR A 26 4.20 2.42 23.53
CA TYR A 26 3.97 3.77 23.01
C TYR A 26 2.53 4.24 23.20
N PHE A 27 1.56 3.34 23.05
CA PHE A 27 0.16 3.66 23.28
C PHE A 27 -0.13 3.85 24.77
N THR A 28 0.26 2.91 25.62
CA THR A 28 -0.03 2.96 27.07
C THR A 28 0.65 4.13 27.78
N THR A 29 1.80 4.61 27.28
CA THR A 29 2.46 5.81 27.80
C THR A 29 1.94 7.11 27.19
N GLY A 30 0.95 7.04 26.29
CA GLY A 30 0.38 8.21 25.61
C GLY A 30 1.27 8.84 24.53
N LEU A 31 2.31 8.15 24.05
CA LEU A 31 3.24 8.67 23.03
C LEU A 31 2.65 8.58 21.61
N LYS A 32 1.90 7.52 21.30
CA LYS A 32 1.33 7.28 19.97
C LYS A 32 -0.07 6.67 20.08
N GLY A 33 -1.09 7.43 19.70
CA GLY A 33 -2.48 6.95 19.57
C GLY A 33 -2.73 6.20 18.24
N ARG A 34 -3.94 5.65 18.09
CA ARG A 34 -4.39 5.03 16.83
C ARG A 34 -4.82 6.08 15.82
N TYR A 35 -4.99 5.67 14.57
CA TYR A 35 -5.53 6.55 13.54
C TYR A 35 -6.95 6.99 13.91
N HIS A 36 -7.18 8.31 13.92
CA HIS A 36 -8.42 8.94 14.42
C HIS A 36 -8.84 8.47 15.81
N GLU A 37 -7.89 8.37 16.76
CA GLU A 37 -8.14 7.97 18.16
C GLU A 37 -9.44 8.53 18.74
N THR A 38 -9.69 9.83 18.62
CA THR A 38 -10.86 10.52 19.19
C THR A 38 -12.20 10.17 18.54
N ARG A 39 -12.21 9.39 17.46
CA ARG A 39 -13.42 8.92 16.76
C ARG A 39 -13.71 7.45 17.02
N ILE A 40 -12.82 6.74 17.71
CA ILE A 40 -12.99 5.33 18.03
C ILE A 40 -13.80 5.25 19.33
N ASP A 41 -14.89 4.48 19.31
CA ASP A 41 -15.80 4.31 20.44
C ASP A 41 -15.38 3.09 21.27
N ASP A 42 -14.34 3.25 22.09
CA ASP A 42 -13.93 2.27 23.10
C ASP A 42 -13.36 2.96 24.36
N ASP A 43 -12.76 2.19 25.27
CA ASP A 43 -12.24 2.72 26.54
C ASP A 43 -10.92 3.51 26.39
N HIS A 44 -10.31 3.51 25.19
CA HIS A 44 -8.98 4.03 24.91
C HIS A 44 -7.85 3.45 25.80
N GLY A 45 -8.12 2.39 26.54
CA GLY A 45 -7.18 1.66 27.40
C GLY A 45 -6.75 0.34 26.78
N LEU A 46 -7.65 -0.32 26.04
CA LEU A 46 -7.42 -1.53 25.22
C LEU A 46 -6.93 -2.77 25.99
N THR A 47 -6.99 -2.75 27.32
CA THR A 47 -6.48 -3.84 28.18
C THR A 47 -7.19 -5.16 27.91
N ASP A 48 -8.51 -5.11 27.71
CA ASP A 48 -9.37 -6.27 27.45
C ASP A 48 -9.83 -6.37 25.99
N ALA A 49 -9.34 -5.46 25.13
CA ALA A 49 -9.72 -5.43 23.72
C ALA A 49 -8.90 -6.43 22.89
N SER A 50 -9.52 -6.98 21.86
CA SER A 50 -8.85 -7.80 20.84
C SER A 50 -8.83 -7.10 19.49
N TRP A 51 -7.92 -7.53 18.62
CA TRP A 51 -7.85 -7.13 17.23
C TRP A 51 -7.46 -8.33 16.35
N PRO A 52 -8.06 -8.51 15.17
CA PRO A 52 -7.71 -9.59 14.26
C PRO A 52 -6.31 -9.41 13.69
N VAL A 53 -5.52 -10.49 13.68
CA VAL A 53 -4.17 -10.52 13.14
C VAL A 53 -3.99 -11.74 12.24
N HIS A 54 -3.39 -11.53 11.07
CA HIS A 54 -3.05 -12.65 10.19
C HIS A 54 -1.76 -13.32 10.63
N ARG A 55 -1.79 -14.65 10.74
CA ARG A 55 -0.72 -15.51 11.25
C ARG A 55 -0.42 -16.63 10.28
N LEU A 56 0.82 -17.13 10.29
CA LEU A 56 1.20 -18.34 9.57
C LEU A 56 1.10 -19.54 10.51
N GLN A 57 0.16 -20.45 10.27
CA GLN A 57 -0.01 -21.67 11.05
C GLN A 57 -0.12 -22.88 10.13
N GLU A 58 0.69 -23.91 10.37
CA GLU A 58 0.64 -25.18 9.63
C GLU A 58 0.58 -25.02 8.10
N ASN A 59 1.40 -24.09 7.58
CA ASN A 59 1.45 -23.75 6.15
C ASN A 59 0.13 -23.19 5.60
N ARG A 60 -0.60 -22.42 6.42
CA ARG A 60 -1.79 -21.66 6.05
C ARG A 60 -1.76 -20.29 6.68
N ILE A 61 -2.32 -19.31 5.99
CA ILE A 61 -2.58 -18.00 6.55
C ILE A 61 -3.92 -18.08 7.27
N VAL A 62 -3.92 -17.82 8.58
CA VAL A 62 -5.13 -17.80 9.42
C VAL A 62 -5.30 -16.40 10.01
N CYS A 63 -6.54 -16.00 10.24
CA CYS A 63 -6.86 -14.76 10.94
C CYS A 63 -7.39 -15.12 12.32
N GLU A 64 -6.74 -14.63 13.37
CA GLU A 64 -7.14 -14.85 14.76
C GLU A 64 -7.09 -13.56 15.57
N ASP A 65 -7.94 -13.48 16.59
CA ASP A 65 -7.96 -12.35 17.50
C ASP A 65 -6.78 -12.42 18.49
N GLY A 66 -5.96 -11.38 18.49
CA GLY A 66 -4.90 -11.16 19.48
C GLY A 66 -5.20 -9.96 20.37
N PRO A 67 -4.44 -9.73 21.46
CA PRO A 67 -4.59 -8.53 22.29
C PRO A 67 -4.41 -7.26 21.46
N ALA A 68 -5.35 -6.32 21.56
CA ALA A 68 -5.36 -5.10 20.75
C ALA A 68 -4.09 -4.27 20.94
N LEU A 69 -3.61 -4.14 22.19
CA LEU A 69 -2.37 -3.43 22.51
C LEU A 69 -1.15 -3.98 21.76
N LEU A 70 -1.04 -5.31 21.63
CA LEU A 70 0.07 -5.92 20.89
C LEU A 70 -0.10 -5.78 19.38
N SER A 71 -1.30 -5.49 18.89
CA SER A 71 -1.68 -5.53 17.48
C SER A 71 -1.81 -4.13 16.86
N LEU A 72 -1.34 -3.08 17.53
CA LEU A 72 -1.50 -1.69 17.09
C LEU A 72 -0.83 -1.37 15.75
N ASN A 73 0.30 -2.02 15.47
CA ASN A 73 0.96 -1.93 14.16
C ASN A 73 0.09 -2.53 13.04
N GLU A 74 -0.50 -3.71 13.30
CA GLU A 74 -1.40 -4.37 12.36
C GLU A 74 -2.67 -3.54 12.14
N ARG A 75 -3.26 -2.99 13.21
CA ARG A 75 -4.41 -2.09 13.08
C ARG A 75 -4.12 -0.87 12.21
N LEU A 76 -2.98 -0.21 12.42
CA LEU A 76 -2.59 0.92 11.59
C LEU A 76 -2.34 0.52 10.14
N ARG A 77 -1.83 -0.70 9.91
CA ARG A 77 -1.72 -1.29 8.57
C ARG A 77 -3.10 -1.54 7.96
N ASP A 78 -4.09 -2.01 8.71
CA ASP A 78 -5.47 -2.17 8.23
C ASP A 78 -6.06 -0.83 7.77
N ASP A 79 -5.86 0.23 8.56
CA ASP A 79 -6.29 1.59 8.22
C ASP A 79 -5.65 2.08 6.91
N TYR A 80 -4.35 1.80 6.72
CA TYR A 80 -3.62 2.12 5.49
C TYR A 80 -4.13 1.32 4.27
N ILE A 81 -4.41 0.03 4.44
CA ILE A 81 -4.96 -0.82 3.38
C ILE A 81 -6.35 -0.30 2.98
N ALA A 82 -7.20 0.03 3.95
CA ALA A 82 -8.53 0.57 3.72
C ALA A 82 -8.48 1.92 2.97
N ASP A 83 -7.52 2.80 3.29
CA ASP A 83 -7.34 4.05 2.55
C ASP A 83 -6.80 3.85 1.14
N SER A 84 -5.81 2.97 0.97
CA SER A 84 -5.25 2.60 -0.32
C SER A 84 -6.34 2.04 -1.24
N GLN A 85 -7.22 1.18 -0.73
CA GLN A 85 -8.33 0.61 -1.49
C GLN A 85 -9.30 1.70 -2.00
N ARG A 86 -9.53 2.77 -1.23
CA ARG A 86 -10.35 3.91 -1.71
C ARG A 86 -9.69 4.59 -2.91
N GLY A 87 -8.37 4.70 -2.94
CA GLY A 87 -7.61 5.20 -4.09
C GLY A 87 -7.77 4.30 -5.32
N ILE A 88 -7.60 2.99 -5.14
CA ILE A 88 -7.78 1.98 -6.19
C ILE A 88 -9.19 2.02 -6.78
N ASN A 89 -10.22 2.12 -5.93
CA ASN A 89 -11.61 2.24 -6.38
C ASN A 89 -11.83 3.47 -7.27
N ARG A 90 -11.17 4.59 -6.96
CA ARG A 90 -11.24 5.81 -7.80
C ARG A 90 -10.56 5.60 -9.15
N TRP A 91 -9.39 4.97 -9.19
CA TRP A 91 -8.70 4.65 -10.45
C TRP A 91 -9.51 3.67 -11.30
N ASN A 92 -10.10 2.64 -10.71
CA ASN A 92 -10.97 1.70 -11.42
C ASN A 92 -12.20 2.39 -12.02
N ARG A 93 -12.77 3.39 -11.34
CA ARG A 93 -13.86 4.20 -11.90
C ARG A 93 -13.42 4.98 -13.14
N VAL A 94 -12.18 5.49 -13.17
CA VAL A 94 -11.64 6.17 -14.35
C VAL A 94 -11.45 5.18 -15.52
N LEU A 95 -10.96 3.97 -15.25
CA LEU A 95 -10.83 2.91 -16.26
C LEU A 95 -12.20 2.53 -16.85
N GLU A 96 -13.20 2.33 -15.99
CA GLU A 96 -14.57 2.04 -16.40
C GLU A 96 -15.19 3.16 -17.25
N GLN A 97 -14.98 4.42 -16.86
CA GLN A 97 -15.44 5.58 -17.63
C GLN A 97 -14.82 5.65 -19.04
N HIS A 98 -13.67 5.03 -19.25
CA HIS A 98 -13.01 4.91 -20.56
C HIS A 98 -13.26 3.54 -21.23
N GLY A 99 -14.24 2.77 -20.76
CA GLY A 99 -14.64 1.50 -21.36
C GLY A 99 -13.63 0.36 -21.17
N SER A 100 -12.73 0.45 -20.18
CA SER A 100 -11.78 -0.61 -19.88
C SER A 100 -12.36 -1.63 -18.90
N ASP A 101 -12.30 -2.90 -19.28
CA ASP A 101 -12.64 -4.05 -18.43
C ASP A 101 -11.54 -4.38 -17.41
N MET A 102 -10.35 -3.77 -17.55
CA MET A 102 -9.25 -3.95 -16.61
C MET A 102 -9.63 -3.41 -15.23
N ARG A 103 -9.19 -4.12 -14.18
CA ARG A 103 -9.27 -3.67 -12.79
C ARG A 103 -7.90 -3.74 -12.14
N LEU A 104 -7.59 -2.70 -11.37
CA LEU A 104 -6.48 -2.65 -10.44
C LEU A 104 -6.93 -3.23 -9.11
N GLU A 105 -6.09 -4.05 -8.50
CA GLU A 105 -6.36 -4.70 -7.22
C GLU A 105 -5.11 -4.55 -6.34
N LEU A 106 -5.34 -4.42 -5.02
CA LEU A 106 -4.25 -4.52 -4.06
C LEU A 106 -3.88 -5.99 -3.91
N PRO A 107 -2.58 -6.35 -3.88
CA PRO A 107 -2.19 -7.71 -3.57
C PRO A 107 -2.52 -8.03 -2.11
N HIS A 108 -2.60 -9.32 -1.80
CA HIS A 108 -2.79 -9.82 -0.45
C HIS A 108 -1.72 -9.24 0.49
N ARG A 109 -2.09 -8.95 1.75
CA ARG A 109 -1.23 -8.26 2.72
C ARG A 109 0.08 -8.96 3.10
N ALA A 110 0.15 -10.25 2.79
CA ALA A 110 1.32 -11.10 3.00
C ALA A 110 2.22 -11.21 1.75
N PHE A 111 1.79 -10.70 0.60
CA PHE A 111 2.58 -10.69 -0.63
C PHE A 111 3.81 -9.77 -0.49
N HIS A 112 4.98 -10.30 -0.86
CA HIS A 112 6.23 -9.54 -0.94
C HIS A 112 6.56 -8.72 0.33
N ARG A 113 6.58 -9.41 1.48
CA ARG A 113 6.89 -8.84 2.79
C ARG A 113 8.31 -9.20 3.21
N THR A 114 9.00 -8.25 3.86
CA THR A 114 10.34 -8.46 4.45
C THR A 114 10.35 -8.28 5.96
N ILE A 115 9.27 -7.76 6.54
CA ILE A 115 9.09 -7.57 7.98
C ILE A 115 7.85 -8.33 8.45
N GLY A 116 7.95 -8.93 9.65
CA GLY A 116 6.80 -9.55 10.32
C GLY A 116 6.63 -11.03 10.01
N GLU A 117 5.43 -11.54 10.30
CA GLU A 117 5.07 -12.96 10.22
C GLU A 117 5.36 -13.58 8.83
N PHE A 118 5.18 -12.79 7.77
CA PHE A 118 5.26 -13.25 6.38
C PHE A 118 6.62 -13.05 5.72
N ALA A 119 7.63 -12.55 6.45
CA ALA A 119 8.96 -12.26 5.90
C ALA A 119 9.70 -13.51 5.36
N GLY A 120 9.36 -14.70 5.88
CA GLY A 120 10.03 -15.96 5.55
C GLY A 120 9.26 -16.85 4.57
N VAL A 121 8.18 -16.37 3.95
CA VAL A 121 7.34 -17.17 3.05
C VAL A 121 7.00 -16.43 1.76
N HIS A 122 6.74 -17.19 0.71
CA HIS A 122 6.21 -16.66 -0.53
C HIS A 122 4.70 -16.76 -0.55
N VAL A 123 4.04 -15.63 -0.79
CA VAL A 123 2.59 -15.54 -0.94
C VAL A 123 2.32 -14.85 -2.27
N SER A 124 1.44 -15.38 -3.11
CA SER A 124 0.99 -14.73 -4.35
C SER A 124 0.11 -13.51 -4.08
N PRO A 125 -0.11 -12.63 -5.07
CA PRO A 125 -1.02 -11.50 -4.92
C PRO A 125 -2.45 -11.88 -4.50
N ASP A 126 -2.91 -13.08 -4.83
CA ASP A 126 -4.24 -13.60 -4.45
C ASP A 126 -4.26 -14.31 -3.08
N GLY A 127 -3.12 -14.37 -2.37
CA GLY A 127 -3.05 -14.87 -0.99
C GLY A 127 -2.69 -16.36 -0.84
N ARG A 128 -2.31 -17.07 -1.90
CA ARG A 128 -1.85 -18.46 -1.80
C ARG A 128 -0.39 -18.52 -1.35
N LEU A 129 -0.09 -19.43 -0.43
CA LEU A 129 1.30 -19.78 -0.10
C LEU A 129 1.91 -20.52 -1.29
N LEU A 130 3.14 -20.16 -1.62
CA LEU A 130 3.88 -20.67 -2.76
C LEU A 130 5.17 -21.32 -2.31
N THR A 131 5.60 -22.32 -3.08
CA THR A 131 6.98 -22.80 -3.05
C THR A 131 7.93 -21.80 -3.71
N GLU A 132 9.23 -21.94 -3.45
CA GLU A 132 10.28 -21.15 -4.12
C GLU A 132 10.18 -21.24 -5.64
N ALA A 133 9.94 -22.44 -6.17
CA ALA A 133 9.86 -22.66 -7.61
C ALA A 133 8.65 -21.93 -8.24
N GLU A 134 7.49 -21.97 -7.58
CA GLU A 134 6.29 -21.24 -8.03
C GLU A 134 6.49 -19.72 -7.93
N TRP A 135 7.15 -19.25 -6.87
CA TRP A 135 7.49 -17.83 -6.72
C TRP A 135 8.38 -17.35 -7.85
N HIS A 136 9.50 -18.03 -8.12
CA HIS A 136 10.42 -17.66 -9.19
C HIS A 136 9.77 -17.66 -10.58
N GLN A 137 8.83 -18.58 -10.83
CA GLN A 137 8.10 -18.62 -12.10
C GLN A 137 7.08 -17.47 -12.24
N GLY A 138 6.44 -17.06 -11.13
CA GLY A 138 5.36 -16.06 -11.15
C GLY A 138 5.81 -14.61 -10.93
N VAL A 139 6.92 -14.38 -10.22
CA VAL A 139 7.30 -13.06 -9.70
C VAL A 139 7.44 -11.98 -10.78
N GLY A 140 7.94 -12.34 -11.97
CA GLY A 140 8.05 -11.40 -13.10
C GLY A 140 6.70 -10.92 -13.66
N GLY A 141 5.61 -11.61 -13.35
CA GLY A 141 4.24 -11.18 -13.64
C GLY A 141 3.61 -10.33 -12.53
N TRP A 142 4.27 -10.19 -11.37
CA TRP A 142 3.71 -9.51 -10.20
C TRP A 142 4.50 -8.28 -9.76
N LEU A 143 5.82 -8.28 -9.97
CA LEU A 143 6.73 -7.19 -9.62
C LEU A 143 7.47 -6.69 -10.87
N PRO A 144 7.87 -5.40 -10.91
CA PRO A 144 8.64 -4.87 -12.03
C PRO A 144 9.99 -5.58 -12.16
N ALA A 145 10.36 -5.95 -13.38
CA ALA A 145 11.70 -6.43 -13.70
C ALA A 145 12.59 -5.29 -14.21
N ASP A 146 13.90 -5.54 -14.33
CA ASP A 146 14.86 -4.57 -14.86
C ASP A 146 14.46 -4.03 -16.24
N ALA A 147 13.85 -4.89 -17.08
CA ALA A 147 13.34 -4.50 -18.39
C ALA A 147 12.18 -3.48 -18.30
N ASP A 148 11.28 -3.64 -17.33
CA ASP A 148 10.18 -2.69 -17.10
C ASP A 148 10.73 -1.33 -16.65
N HIS A 149 11.70 -1.34 -15.72
CA HIS A 149 12.38 -0.13 -15.27
C HIS A 149 13.12 0.57 -16.41
N ALA A 150 13.87 -0.19 -17.22
CA ALA A 150 14.56 0.34 -18.39
C ALA A 150 13.58 0.98 -19.37
N PHE A 151 12.44 0.32 -19.65
CA PHE A 151 11.40 0.87 -20.52
C PHE A 151 10.81 2.17 -19.97
N VAL A 152 10.39 2.20 -18.70
CA VAL A 152 9.84 3.41 -18.07
C VAL A 152 10.83 4.57 -18.14
N ASN A 153 12.12 4.32 -17.89
CA ASN A 153 13.17 5.34 -17.98
C ASN A 153 13.28 5.98 -19.37
N THR A 154 13.01 5.23 -20.45
CA THR A 154 13.02 5.82 -21.80
C THR A 154 11.95 6.90 -21.98
N LEU A 155 10.84 6.81 -21.23
CA LEU A 155 9.72 7.76 -21.28
C LEU A 155 9.99 9.03 -20.45
N MET A 156 10.95 9.00 -19.53
CA MET A 156 11.21 10.07 -18.55
C MET A 156 12.02 11.23 -19.15
N GLN A 157 11.44 11.92 -20.13
CA GLN A 157 12.02 13.12 -20.74
C GLN A 157 11.36 14.39 -20.15
N PRO A 158 12.15 15.39 -19.72
CA PRO A 158 11.61 16.61 -19.13
C PRO A 158 10.85 17.45 -20.17
N VAL A 159 9.66 17.91 -19.79
CA VAL A 159 8.86 18.88 -20.54
C VAL A 159 8.64 20.09 -19.64
N THR A 160 9.29 21.20 -19.96
CA THR A 160 9.30 22.42 -19.13
C THR A 160 8.54 23.59 -19.74
N GLU A 161 7.98 23.42 -20.94
CA GLU A 161 7.13 24.42 -21.58
C GLU A 161 5.79 24.55 -20.82
N PRO A 162 5.39 25.76 -20.38
CA PRO A 162 4.13 25.95 -19.67
C PRO A 162 2.93 25.39 -20.43
N GLY A 163 2.07 24.65 -19.72
CA GLY A 163 0.87 24.04 -20.30
C GLY A 163 1.11 22.77 -21.12
N LYS A 164 2.37 22.35 -21.34
CA LYS A 164 2.69 21.07 -21.99
C LYS A 164 2.93 19.98 -20.97
N MET A 165 2.57 18.75 -21.34
CA MET A 165 2.82 17.54 -20.56
C MET A 165 3.61 16.54 -21.41
N ALA A 166 4.37 15.67 -20.73
CA ALA A 166 5.00 14.52 -21.38
C ALA A 166 3.94 13.57 -21.95
N SER A 167 4.28 12.84 -23.02
CA SER A 167 3.34 12.00 -23.77
C SER A 167 2.68 10.88 -22.96
N TRP A 168 3.28 10.48 -21.84
CA TRP A 168 2.82 9.39 -20.99
C TRP A 168 1.85 9.84 -19.89
N ILE A 169 1.57 11.14 -19.74
CA ILE A 169 0.66 11.67 -18.72
C ILE A 169 -0.30 12.72 -19.27
N SER A 170 -1.59 12.54 -19.00
CA SER A 170 -2.63 13.50 -19.36
C SER A 170 -2.52 14.79 -18.53
N PRO A 171 -2.95 15.95 -19.06
CA PRO A 171 -3.07 17.18 -18.28
C PRO A 171 -3.99 16.99 -17.05
N PRO A 172 -3.70 17.66 -15.92
CA PRO A 172 -4.59 17.63 -14.77
C PRO A 172 -5.89 18.38 -15.09
N SER A 173 -6.96 18.08 -14.34
CA SER A 173 -8.28 18.68 -14.57
C SER A 173 -8.36 20.19 -14.25
N ARG A 174 -7.41 20.72 -13.48
CA ARG A 174 -7.31 22.13 -13.10
C ARG A 174 -5.89 22.49 -12.68
N GLY A 175 -5.57 23.78 -12.77
CA GLY A 175 -4.34 24.33 -12.22
C GLY A 175 -4.36 24.51 -10.70
N ILE A 176 -3.29 25.10 -10.17
CA ILE A 176 -3.10 25.30 -8.72
C ILE A 176 -3.48 26.74 -8.36
N ASN A 177 -4.16 26.94 -7.22
CA ASN A 177 -4.54 28.25 -6.70
C ASN A 177 -5.30 29.15 -7.71
N GLY A 178 -6.21 28.53 -8.47
CA GLY A 178 -7.03 29.23 -9.48
C GLY A 178 -6.26 29.68 -10.73
N GLN A 179 -4.96 29.36 -10.84
CA GLN A 179 -4.18 29.64 -12.03
C GLN A 179 -4.52 28.66 -13.16
N SER A 180 -4.25 29.09 -14.39
CA SER A 180 -4.40 28.26 -15.59
C SER A 180 -3.30 27.18 -15.68
N LEU A 181 -3.48 26.20 -16.56
CA LEU A 181 -2.49 25.12 -16.74
C LEU A 181 -1.18 25.60 -17.40
N ASP A 182 -1.25 26.68 -18.17
CA ASP A 182 -0.12 27.35 -18.82
C ASP A 182 0.51 28.45 -17.96
N PHE A 183 0.08 28.60 -16.70
CA PHE A 183 0.77 29.46 -15.75
C PHE A 183 2.21 28.99 -15.55
N GLU A 184 3.14 29.93 -15.45
CA GLU A 184 4.55 29.66 -15.19
C GLU A 184 4.74 29.27 -13.70
N TYR A 185 4.49 28.00 -13.38
CA TYR A 185 4.59 27.47 -12.02
C TYR A 185 6.01 27.46 -11.45
N VAL A 186 7.02 27.43 -12.31
CA VAL A 186 8.44 27.43 -11.93
C VAL A 186 9.20 28.39 -12.86
N LYS A 187 10.04 29.23 -12.27
CA LYS A 187 10.94 30.14 -12.98
C LYS A 187 12.37 29.65 -12.82
N PHE A 188 13.09 29.48 -13.93
CA PHE A 188 14.42 28.86 -13.91
C PHE A 188 15.58 29.83 -13.63
N GLY A 189 15.39 31.14 -13.86
CA GLY A 189 16.40 32.16 -13.56
C GLY A 189 17.57 32.20 -14.55
#